data_AF-A0A484YXR0-F1
#
_entry.id   AF-A0A484YXR0-F1
#
_cell.length_a   1.000
_cell.length_b   1.000
_cell.length_c   1.000
_cell.angle_alpha   90.00
_cell.angle_beta   90.00
_cell.angle_gamma   90.00
#
_symmetry.space_group_name_H-M   'P 1'
#
loop_
_entity.id
_entity.type
_entity.pdbx_description
1 polymer ?
#
loop_
_entity_poly.entity_id
_entity_poly.type
_entity_poly.pdbx_seq_one_letter_code
_entity_poly.pdbx_strand_id
1 'polypeptide(L)'
;MTGKSGEELVVTPQASAQSGIDRIEWQGEAFFSAGGKITQDGTNAWRFTLPLWKKEGTNRYSVRAVAWDKSGRSSTPVTLTLEVQPVNIAVSAPGTLTGTEQETVDATLNVVSEGTTVSDVQFSAEDFLAAGGKITGTLPDYHFVMPAWQATGSNHYSITVTVKDAHGNISEPTKIDIAVSQAPFVITADTAVTGFEGSTTEVTPEVQSLYGVANYKIDASAFKAAGGTIMEKEGSFKLTLPGFVVGGENRYPVTIRAVDKERPGILTAGFEHRCYNTTSGCERPVLCCGWGRGYANQIDKESVNYQEATDYTTLKALVDAGTPYIYIPGDVEIELPVTKNALFIKSGTTIFSDRGSDGSEGARLSIPYLSEQNNQFPIIVMDSNTRMSGIRYEGPYKGTLTKNTTIGIQTVEGSHNVEVDNMELWGWPWAAVSVKKSTNVRVHHSYIHDNIKSELGYGVVVQNGNATAEVACNLFNSNRHSIAGSGKAGEGYAAHHNLVLNGGGRGAYHQFDMHKYQSEGAGAFMEVTQNWFDYGRYGTSNRSSIGVRGQPSRGAYYRDR
;
A
#
# COMPACT_ATOMS: atom_id res chain seq x y z
N MET A 1 65.71 46.73 -0.81
CA MET A 1 65.49 45.42 -1.44
C MET A 1 64.08 44.98 -1.10
N THR A 2 63.45 44.27 -2.01
CA THR A 2 62.11 43.71 -1.86
C THR A 2 62.18 42.20 -1.96
N GLY A 3 61.36 41.49 -1.19
CA GLY A 3 61.19 40.05 -1.28
C GLY A 3 59.83 39.64 -0.73
N LYS A 4 59.43 38.40 -0.99
CA LYS A 4 58.15 37.83 -0.58
C LYS A 4 58.18 37.36 0.87
N SER A 5 57.00 37.27 1.45
CA SER A 5 56.79 36.76 2.81
C SER A 5 57.46 35.39 3.02
N GLY A 6 58.38 35.30 3.97
CA GLY A 6 59.15 34.09 4.26
C GLY A 6 60.30 33.77 3.28
N GLU A 7 60.50 34.58 2.24
CA GLU A 7 61.59 34.39 1.27
C GLU A 7 62.97 34.59 1.93
N GLU A 8 63.96 33.83 1.46
CA GLU A 8 65.35 34.03 1.84
C GLU A 8 66.10 34.85 0.79
N LEU A 9 66.59 36.03 1.20
CA LEU A 9 67.42 36.90 0.35
C LEU A 9 68.90 36.76 0.73
N VAL A 10 69.77 36.64 -0.27
CA VAL A 10 71.23 36.64 -0.05
C VAL A 10 71.78 38.07 -0.23
N VAL A 11 72.50 38.56 0.78
CA VAL A 11 73.11 39.90 0.80
C VAL A 11 74.63 39.76 0.92
N THR A 12 75.35 40.44 0.03
CA THR A 12 76.82 40.40 -0.06
C THR A 12 77.43 41.80 0.19
N PRO A 13 77.42 42.29 1.45
CA PRO A 13 78.01 43.59 1.78
C PRO A 13 79.50 43.60 1.45
N GLN A 14 79.96 44.71 0.88
CA GLN A 14 81.37 44.92 0.56
C GLN A 14 82.00 45.74 1.69
N ALA A 15 83.01 45.18 2.34
CA ALA A 15 83.79 45.86 3.38
C ALA A 15 85.28 45.59 3.18
N SER A 16 86.11 46.61 3.38
CA SER A 16 87.57 46.49 3.30
C SER A 16 88.21 47.25 4.46
N ALA A 17 89.29 46.68 5.01
CA ALA A 17 90.09 47.28 6.06
C ALA A 17 91.54 46.81 5.92
N GLN A 18 92.50 47.69 6.21
CA GLN A 18 93.92 47.38 6.09
C GLN A 18 94.35 46.22 7.02
N SER A 19 93.71 46.07 8.18
CA SER A 19 93.93 44.97 9.13
C SER A 19 93.06 43.73 8.85
N GLY A 20 92.27 43.74 7.78
CA GLY A 20 91.27 42.72 7.48
C GLY A 20 89.99 42.87 8.32
N ILE A 21 88.88 42.34 7.80
CA ILE A 21 87.57 42.34 8.47
C ILE A 21 87.54 41.21 9.50
N ASP A 22 87.05 41.51 10.70
CA ASP A 22 86.77 40.55 11.77
C ASP A 22 85.34 40.01 11.67
N ARG A 23 84.34 40.91 11.73
CA ARG A 23 82.91 40.55 11.65
C ARG A 23 82.07 41.68 11.08
N ILE A 24 80.85 41.34 10.67
CA ILE A 24 79.80 42.31 10.36
C ILE A 24 78.64 42.08 11.31
N GLU A 25 78.27 43.12 12.05
CA GLU A 25 77.16 43.12 12.97
C GLU A 25 75.92 43.71 12.32
N TRP A 26 74.79 43.03 12.49
CA TRP A 26 73.49 43.46 11.97
C TRP A 26 72.59 43.93 13.11
N GLN A 27 72.04 45.13 12.97
CA GLN A 27 71.12 45.73 13.94
C GLN A 27 69.80 46.03 13.23
N GLY A 28 68.68 45.54 13.78
CA GLY A 28 67.37 45.70 13.15
C GLY A 28 66.27 45.15 14.03
N GLU A 29 66.09 45.73 15.21
CA GLU A 29 65.17 45.21 16.24
C GLU A 29 63.76 44.94 15.70
N ALA A 30 63.20 45.88 14.93
CA ALA A 30 61.88 45.69 14.31
C ALA A 30 61.83 44.49 13.34
N PHE A 31 62.92 44.19 12.63
CA PHE A 31 63.01 43.04 11.72
C PHE A 31 63.04 41.71 12.48
N PHE A 32 63.89 41.62 13.51
CA PHE A 32 64.01 40.41 14.32
C PHE A 32 62.76 40.16 15.17
N SER A 33 62.18 41.20 15.77
CA SER A 33 60.93 41.12 16.54
C SER A 33 59.72 40.74 15.67
N ALA A 34 59.78 41.03 14.36
CA ALA A 34 58.78 40.56 13.41
C ALA A 34 59.00 39.11 12.94
N GLY A 35 60.06 38.43 13.41
CA GLY A 35 60.39 37.04 13.07
C GLY A 35 61.43 36.89 11.96
N GLY A 36 61.99 37.99 11.46
CA GLY A 36 63.07 37.96 10.47
C GLY A 36 64.34 37.34 11.06
N LYS A 37 65.13 36.65 10.23
CA LYS A 37 66.39 36.01 10.64
C LYS A 37 67.52 36.39 9.70
N ILE A 38 68.71 36.58 10.25
CA ILE A 38 69.93 36.79 9.46
C ILE A 38 70.92 35.73 9.90
N THR A 39 71.40 34.94 8.94
CA THR A 39 72.42 33.91 9.15
C THR A 39 73.57 34.14 8.19
N GLN A 40 74.79 33.84 8.59
CA GLN A 40 75.95 33.94 7.71
C GLN A 40 75.94 32.75 6.73
N ASP A 41 76.13 33.04 5.45
CA ASP A 41 75.99 32.11 4.33
C ASP A 41 77.27 32.10 3.46
N GLY A 42 78.39 31.79 4.11
CA GLY A 42 79.74 31.86 3.52
C GLY A 42 80.55 33.07 3.98
N THR A 43 81.72 33.29 3.37
CA THR A 43 82.73 34.26 3.87
C THR A 43 82.23 35.72 3.81
N ASN A 44 81.50 36.09 2.75
CA ASN A 44 81.04 37.47 2.51
C ASN A 44 79.55 37.52 2.07
N ALA A 45 78.74 36.55 2.51
CA ALA A 45 77.32 36.48 2.19
C ALA A 45 76.50 36.19 3.45
N TRP A 46 75.32 36.80 3.53
CA TRP A 46 74.36 36.64 4.62
C TRP A 46 72.99 36.35 4.04
N ARG A 47 72.31 35.37 4.62
CA ARG A 47 70.98 34.92 4.25
C ARG A 47 69.96 35.53 5.19
N PHE A 48 69.06 36.31 4.63
CA PHE A 48 68.00 37.02 5.30
C PHE A 48 66.68 36.29 5.07
N THR A 49 66.17 35.57 6.07
CA THR A 49 64.80 35.05 6.03
C THR A 49 63.85 36.19 6.38
N LEU A 50 63.03 36.61 5.43
CA LEU A 50 62.09 37.71 5.63
C LEU A 50 60.97 37.30 6.60
N PRO A 51 60.51 38.21 7.47
CA PRO A 51 59.36 37.95 8.33
C PRO A 51 58.09 37.75 7.51
N LEU A 52 57.05 37.20 8.13
CA LEU A 52 55.76 37.06 7.47
C LEU A 52 55.12 38.44 7.23
N TRP A 53 54.57 38.61 6.03
CA TRP A 53 53.82 39.80 5.66
C TRP A 53 52.55 39.92 6.51
N LYS A 54 52.25 41.14 6.95
CA LYS A 54 51.07 41.46 7.75
C LYS A 54 50.19 42.45 7.01
N LYS A 55 48.94 42.07 6.74
CA LYS A 55 47.95 42.94 6.08
C LYS A 55 47.78 44.27 6.80
N GLU A 56 47.71 44.20 8.12
CA GLU A 56 47.62 45.36 9.00
C GLU A 56 48.89 45.39 9.88
N GLY A 57 49.95 46.01 9.37
CA GLY A 57 51.21 46.11 10.10
C GLY A 57 52.39 46.67 9.30
N THR A 58 53.54 46.72 9.97
CA THR A 58 54.81 47.11 9.33
C THR A 58 55.32 45.96 8.45
N ASN A 59 55.55 46.24 7.17
CA ASN A 59 56.20 45.31 6.23
C ASN A 59 57.50 45.86 5.65
N ARG A 60 57.95 47.01 6.17
CA ARG A 60 59.17 47.68 5.74
C ARG A 60 60.10 47.83 6.94
N TYR A 61 61.27 47.24 6.85
CA TYR A 61 62.22 47.13 7.94
C TYR A 61 63.56 47.75 7.56
N SER A 62 64.15 48.49 8.49
CA SER A 62 65.50 49.02 8.34
C SER A 62 66.47 48.16 9.13
N VAL A 63 67.47 47.58 8.45
CA VAL A 63 68.54 46.81 9.05
C VAL A 63 69.86 47.52 8.79
N ARG A 64 70.64 47.78 9.84
CA ARG A 64 71.91 48.48 9.81
C ARG A 64 73.06 47.49 9.94
N ALA A 65 74.04 47.59 9.06
CA ALA A 65 75.27 46.80 9.09
C ALA A 65 76.44 47.65 9.57
N VAL A 66 77.25 47.11 10.48
CA VAL A 66 78.53 47.69 10.92
C VAL A 66 79.62 46.64 10.75
N ALA A 67 80.63 46.92 9.93
CA ALA A 67 81.80 46.06 9.82
C ALA A 67 82.84 46.46 10.89
N TRP A 68 83.47 45.46 11.49
CA TRP A 68 84.54 45.64 12.46
C TRP A 68 85.83 45.05 11.89
N ASP A 69 86.93 45.78 11.99
CA ASP A 69 88.24 45.27 11.60
C ASP A 69 88.91 44.48 12.74
N LYS A 70 89.97 43.73 12.43
CA LYS A 70 90.73 42.95 13.44
C LYS A 70 91.44 43.81 14.49
N SER A 71 91.44 45.13 14.33
CA SER A 71 91.99 46.09 15.29
C SER A 71 90.90 46.72 16.16
N GLY A 72 89.64 46.29 16.04
CA GLY A 72 88.51 46.76 16.83
C GLY A 72 87.90 48.09 16.36
N ARG A 73 88.21 48.58 15.16
CA ARG A 73 87.60 49.80 14.59
C ARG A 73 86.33 49.46 13.82
N SER A 74 85.27 50.24 14.03
CA SER A 74 84.00 50.10 13.33
C SER A 74 83.96 50.93 12.04
N SER A 75 83.32 50.40 11.00
CA SER A 75 82.98 51.17 9.79
C SER A 75 81.89 52.21 10.07
N THR A 76 81.73 53.17 9.16
CA THR A 76 80.47 53.90 9.06
C THR A 76 79.35 52.88 8.76
N PRO A 77 78.26 52.87 9.53
CA PRO A 77 77.17 51.94 9.29
C PRO A 77 76.46 52.21 7.96
N VAL A 78 76.02 51.13 7.33
CA VAL A 78 75.16 51.18 6.14
C VAL A 78 73.77 50.67 6.51
N THR A 79 72.73 51.37 6.07
CA THR A 79 71.33 50.96 6.30
C THR A 79 70.75 50.34 5.04
N LEU A 80 70.23 49.13 5.20
CA LEU A 80 69.46 48.39 4.21
C LEU A 80 67.97 48.48 4.56
N THR A 81 67.15 48.90 3.61
CA THR A 81 65.69 48.81 3.73
C THR A 81 65.22 47.51 3.07
N LEU A 82 64.53 46.68 3.84
CA LEU A 82 63.85 45.46 3.41
C LEU A 82 62.35 45.71 3.36
N GLU A 83 61.73 45.46 2.22
CA GLU A 83 60.28 45.55 2.06
C GLU A 83 59.73 44.16 1.73
N VAL A 84 58.85 43.67 2.59
CA VAL A 84 58.22 42.35 2.48
C VAL A 84 56.93 42.51 1.69
N GLN A 85 56.76 41.69 0.66
CA GLN A 85 55.56 41.63 -0.17
C GLN A 85 54.71 40.40 0.18
N PRO A 86 53.38 40.46 0.02
CA PRO A 86 52.52 39.30 0.25
C PRO A 86 52.80 38.18 -0.77
N VAL A 87 52.57 36.95 -0.32
CA VAL A 87 52.51 35.74 -1.15
C VAL A 87 51.05 35.48 -1.49
N ASN A 88 50.75 35.12 -2.74
CA ASN A 88 49.40 34.69 -3.09
C ASN A 88 49.16 33.26 -2.57
N ILE A 89 48.41 33.17 -1.48
CA ILE A 89 47.89 31.92 -0.95
C ILE A 89 46.36 32.01 -0.85
N ALA A 90 45.68 31.13 -1.58
CA ALA A 90 44.23 31.16 -1.69
C ALA A 90 43.68 29.73 -1.67
N VAL A 91 42.58 29.54 -0.97
CA VAL A 91 41.76 28.33 -1.02
C VAL A 91 40.42 28.67 -1.68
N SER A 92 39.91 27.75 -2.46
CA SER A 92 38.56 27.80 -3.03
C SER A 92 37.84 26.53 -2.63
N ALA A 93 36.64 26.70 -2.09
CA ALA A 93 35.78 25.63 -1.59
C ALA A 93 34.36 25.79 -2.20
N PRO A 94 33.54 24.73 -2.17
CA PRO A 94 32.12 24.86 -2.48
C PRO A 94 31.44 25.88 -1.55
N GLY A 95 30.62 26.77 -2.10
CA GLY A 95 29.91 27.77 -1.29
C GLY A 95 28.85 27.15 -0.38
N THR A 96 28.18 26.09 -0.84
CA THR A 96 27.15 25.38 -0.07
C THR A 96 27.24 23.88 -0.31
N LEU A 97 27.09 23.08 0.75
CA LEU A 97 26.89 21.64 0.68
C LEU A 97 25.55 21.30 1.31
N THR A 98 24.74 20.51 0.60
CA THR A 98 23.44 20.04 1.07
C THR A 98 23.46 18.52 1.11
N GLY A 99 23.00 17.93 2.22
CA GLY A 99 22.90 16.48 2.36
C GLY A 99 21.75 16.11 3.29
N THR A 100 21.25 14.89 3.13
CA THR A 100 20.39 14.27 4.12
C THR A 100 21.19 13.91 5.38
N GLU A 101 20.54 13.86 6.53
CA GLU A 101 21.20 13.45 7.77
C GLU A 101 21.98 12.13 7.63
N GLN A 102 23.13 12.04 8.29
CA GLN A 102 24.07 10.90 8.21
C GLN A 102 24.64 10.61 6.80
N GLU A 103 24.22 11.34 5.76
CA GLU A 103 24.82 11.24 4.43
C GLU A 103 26.27 11.74 4.46
N THR A 104 27.12 11.12 3.64
CA THR A 104 28.47 11.63 3.38
C THR A 104 28.46 12.40 2.07
N VAL A 105 28.82 13.68 2.13
CA VAL A 105 28.92 14.56 0.96
C VAL A 105 30.38 14.90 0.71
N ASP A 106 30.84 14.64 -0.51
CA ASP A 106 32.20 14.88 -0.93
C ASP A 106 32.39 16.33 -1.39
N ALA A 107 33.53 16.91 -1.05
CA ALA A 107 33.91 18.25 -1.47
C ALA A 107 35.41 18.31 -1.80
N THR A 108 35.71 18.92 -2.93
CA THR A 108 37.08 19.15 -3.38
C THR A 108 37.48 20.60 -3.09
N LEU A 109 38.64 20.78 -2.45
CA LEU A 109 39.26 22.08 -2.20
C LEU A 109 40.37 22.33 -3.22
N ASN A 110 40.33 23.51 -3.84
CA ASN A 110 41.38 23.96 -4.74
C ASN A 110 42.27 24.96 -4.02
N VAL A 111 43.58 24.74 -4.04
CA VAL A 111 44.54 25.61 -3.34
C VAL A 111 45.58 26.13 -4.32
N VAL A 112 45.83 27.43 -4.23
CA VAL A 112 46.95 28.12 -4.88
C VAL A 112 47.91 28.57 -3.79
N SER A 113 49.19 28.19 -3.90
CA SER A 113 50.26 28.62 -3.00
C SER A 113 51.48 29.01 -3.84
N GLU A 114 51.78 30.31 -3.90
CA GLU A 114 52.86 30.85 -4.72
C GLU A 114 54.23 30.59 -4.06
N GLY A 115 55.12 29.88 -4.78
CA GLY A 115 56.52 29.70 -4.38
C GLY A 115 56.76 28.70 -3.24
N THR A 116 55.74 27.95 -2.81
CA THR A 116 55.83 26.95 -1.73
C THR A 116 54.68 25.94 -1.79
N THR A 117 54.68 24.94 -0.91
CA THR A 117 53.64 23.91 -0.80
C THR A 117 52.76 24.15 0.41
N VAL A 118 51.51 23.68 0.34
CA VAL A 118 50.58 23.66 1.48
C VAL A 118 51.12 22.71 2.55
N SER A 119 51.13 23.15 3.81
CA SER A 119 51.56 22.36 4.96
C SER A 119 50.40 21.93 5.85
N ASP A 120 49.31 22.69 5.90
CA ASP A 120 48.17 22.43 6.77
C ASP A 120 46.85 23.02 6.21
N VAL A 121 45.73 22.36 6.52
CA VAL A 121 44.37 22.80 6.19
C VAL A 121 43.56 22.82 7.48
N GLN A 122 43.00 23.99 7.81
CA GLN A 122 42.30 24.19 9.08
C GLN A 122 40.83 24.52 8.84
N PHE A 123 39.96 23.76 9.51
CA PHE A 123 38.52 23.99 9.53
C PHE A 123 38.08 24.52 10.89
N SER A 124 37.42 25.68 10.91
CA SER A 124 36.60 26.13 12.03
C SER A 124 35.16 25.69 11.76
N ALA A 125 34.71 24.68 12.53
CA ALA A 125 33.49 23.92 12.32
C ALA A 125 32.85 23.48 13.65
N GLU A 126 33.06 24.24 14.73
CA GLU A 126 32.70 23.85 16.10
C GLU A 126 31.23 23.44 16.23
N ASP A 127 30.31 24.23 15.71
CA ASP A 127 28.86 23.96 15.77
C ASP A 127 28.48 22.70 14.95
N PHE A 128 29.12 22.50 13.80
CA PHE A 128 28.89 21.33 12.95
C PHE A 128 29.37 20.04 13.63
N LEU A 129 30.58 20.07 14.21
CA LEU A 129 31.15 18.94 14.93
C LEU A 129 30.39 18.66 16.23
N ALA A 130 29.96 19.69 16.95
CA ALA A 130 29.15 19.56 18.17
C ALA A 130 27.76 18.96 17.89
N ALA A 131 27.19 19.23 16.71
CA ALA A 131 25.96 18.58 16.25
C ALA A 131 26.17 17.10 15.80
N GLY A 132 27.41 16.61 15.80
CA GLY A 132 27.77 15.25 15.43
C GLY A 132 28.25 15.08 13.98
N GLY A 133 28.42 16.18 13.24
CA GLY A 133 29.02 16.15 11.91
C GLY A 133 30.49 15.71 11.96
N LYS A 134 31.01 15.21 10.84
CA LYS A 134 32.43 14.81 10.73
C LYS A 134 33.03 15.33 9.44
N ILE A 135 34.28 15.77 9.51
CA ILE A 135 35.09 16.16 8.36
C ILE A 135 36.28 15.23 8.33
N THR A 136 36.46 14.51 7.22
CA THR A 136 37.59 13.58 7.00
C THR A 136 38.17 13.78 5.61
N GLY A 137 39.29 13.14 5.30
CA GLY A 137 39.97 13.29 4.01
C GLY A 137 41.21 14.17 4.10
N THR A 138 41.80 14.45 2.95
CA THR A 138 43.07 15.18 2.80
C THR A 138 43.06 15.92 1.47
N LEU A 139 43.74 17.07 1.41
CA LEU A 139 43.78 17.88 0.19
C LEU A 139 44.11 17.04 -1.07
N PRO A 140 43.32 17.15 -2.16
CA PRO A 140 42.21 18.09 -2.35
C PRO A 140 40.84 17.58 -1.85
N ASP A 141 40.68 16.31 -1.52
CA ASP A 141 39.38 15.66 -1.33
C ASP A 141 39.00 15.48 0.14
N TYR A 142 37.85 16.02 0.51
CA TYR A 142 37.29 15.96 1.86
C TYR A 142 35.87 15.40 1.86
N HIS A 143 35.52 14.71 2.94
CA HIS A 143 34.23 14.05 3.13
C HIS A 143 33.53 14.63 4.36
N PHE A 144 32.30 15.10 4.18
CA PHE A 144 31.47 15.71 5.20
C PHE A 144 30.32 14.77 5.55
N VAL A 145 30.36 14.16 6.74
CA VAL A 145 29.24 13.37 7.27
C VAL A 145 28.26 14.32 7.94
N MET A 146 27.02 14.37 7.44
CA MET A 146 25.99 15.25 7.95
C MET A 146 25.55 14.83 9.37
N PRO A 147 25.34 15.77 10.31
CA PRO A 147 24.79 15.46 11.62
C PRO A 147 23.35 14.93 11.51
N ALA A 148 22.84 14.39 12.63
CA ALA A 148 21.43 14.02 12.70
C ALA A 148 20.55 15.27 12.56
N TRP A 149 19.49 15.18 11.76
CA TRP A 149 18.57 16.30 11.58
C TRP A 149 17.74 16.54 12.84
N GLN A 150 17.55 17.80 13.21
CA GLN A 150 16.88 18.26 14.43
C GLN A 150 15.55 18.94 14.12
N ALA A 151 14.46 18.45 14.70
CA ALA A 151 13.11 19.00 14.44
C ALA A 151 12.89 20.43 14.98
N THR A 152 13.53 20.74 16.10
CA THR A 152 13.38 22.03 16.81
C THR A 152 14.71 22.79 16.93
N GLY A 153 15.76 22.32 16.24
CA GLY A 153 17.11 22.87 16.32
C GLY A 153 17.59 23.46 14.99
N SER A 154 18.85 23.92 14.96
CA SER A 154 19.47 24.39 13.72
C SER A 154 19.92 23.20 12.88
N ASN A 155 19.60 23.24 11.59
CA ASN A 155 20.10 22.30 10.56
C ASN A 155 20.97 23.01 9.52
N HIS A 156 21.42 24.23 9.85
CA HIS A 156 22.32 25.02 9.04
C HIS A 156 23.59 25.33 9.84
N TYR A 157 24.75 25.09 9.23
CA TYR A 157 26.05 25.29 9.86
C TYR A 157 26.97 26.09 8.93
N SER A 158 27.84 26.90 9.50
CA SER A 158 28.81 27.72 8.76
C SER A 158 30.21 27.26 9.10
N ILE A 159 30.91 26.68 8.12
CA ILE A 159 32.29 26.21 8.27
C ILE A 159 33.21 27.20 7.57
N THR A 160 34.32 27.56 8.21
CA THR A 160 35.37 28.37 7.58
C THR A 160 36.62 27.52 7.39
N VAL A 161 37.22 27.57 6.19
CA VAL A 161 38.48 26.89 5.87
C VAL A 161 39.58 27.91 5.57
N THR A 162 40.77 27.66 6.13
CA THR A 162 42.02 28.33 5.78
C THR A 162 43.09 27.30 5.46
N VAL A 163 44.07 27.71 4.66
CA VAL A 163 45.23 26.88 4.34
C VAL A 163 46.50 27.61 4.73
N LYS A 164 47.49 26.85 5.19
CA LYS A 164 48.80 27.35 5.59
C LYS A 164 49.87 26.75 4.70
N ASP A 165 50.84 27.55 4.26
CA ASP A 165 51.98 27.05 3.51
C ASP A 165 53.16 26.59 4.40
N ALA A 166 54.22 26.06 3.80
CA ALA A 166 55.40 25.58 4.53
C ALA A 166 56.16 26.70 5.28
N HIS A 167 56.01 27.96 4.88
CA HIS A 167 56.64 29.11 5.53
C HIS A 167 55.76 29.71 6.65
N GLY A 168 54.49 29.32 6.68
CA GLY A 168 53.51 29.73 7.67
C GLY A 168 52.61 30.89 7.25
N ASN A 169 52.59 31.27 5.96
CA ASN A 169 51.57 32.18 5.43
C ASN A 169 50.21 31.48 5.45
N ILE A 170 49.14 32.23 5.76
CA ILE A 170 47.77 31.72 5.87
C ILE A 170 46.90 32.44 4.83
N SER A 171 46.02 31.70 4.15
CA SER A 171 45.04 32.26 3.22
C SER A 171 43.99 33.13 3.92
N GLU A 172 43.31 33.96 3.15
CA GLU A 172 42.02 34.50 3.58
C GLU A 172 41.02 33.34 3.82
N PRO A 173 40.13 33.45 4.81
CA PRO A 173 39.14 32.43 5.12
C PRO A 173 38.12 32.28 3.98
N THR A 174 37.81 31.03 3.63
CA THR A 174 36.70 30.71 2.71
C THR A 174 35.58 30.01 3.48
N LYS A 175 34.34 30.43 3.24
CA LYS A 175 33.16 29.91 3.93
C LYS A 175 32.48 28.80 3.11
N ILE A 176 32.01 27.77 3.82
CA ILE A 176 31.14 26.69 3.32
C ILE A 176 29.87 26.70 4.19
N ASP A 177 28.72 26.93 3.58
CA ASP A 177 27.42 26.77 4.24
C ASP A 177 26.95 25.31 4.13
N ILE A 178 26.63 24.67 5.25
CA ILE A 178 26.07 23.32 5.29
C ILE A 178 24.57 23.42 5.56
N ALA A 179 23.75 22.70 4.80
CA ALA A 179 22.33 22.53 5.08
C ALA A 179 21.97 21.04 5.14
N VAL A 180 21.39 20.62 6.25
CA VAL A 180 20.98 19.23 6.50
C VAL A 180 19.49 19.09 6.31
N SER A 181 19.07 18.17 5.44
CA SER A 181 17.67 17.80 5.27
C SER A 181 17.32 16.52 6.04
N GLN A 182 16.04 16.39 6.39
CA GLN A 182 15.53 15.20 7.05
C GLN A 182 15.56 14.01 6.08
N ALA A 183 16.02 12.84 6.52
CA ALA A 183 15.91 11.62 5.75
C ALA A 183 14.42 11.26 5.55
N PRO A 184 14.02 10.78 4.36
CA PRO A 184 12.63 10.40 4.11
C PRO A 184 12.20 9.26 5.03
N PHE A 185 11.00 9.39 5.61
CA PHE A 185 10.32 8.34 6.35
C PHE A 185 8.93 8.12 5.75
N VAL A 186 8.79 7.06 4.95
CA VAL A 186 7.60 6.79 4.14
C VAL A 186 7.21 5.33 4.30
N ILE A 187 5.91 5.07 4.41
CA ILE A 187 5.34 3.72 4.38
C ILE A 187 4.35 3.60 3.21
N THR A 188 4.46 2.52 2.45
CA THR A 188 3.62 2.20 1.29
C THR A 188 3.09 0.76 1.39
N ALA A 189 1.85 0.51 0.96
CA ALA A 189 1.24 -0.82 0.97
C ALA A 189 0.03 -0.89 0.01
N ASP A 190 -0.42 -2.10 -0.30
CA ASP A 190 -1.58 -2.35 -1.18
C ASP A 190 -2.91 -1.89 -0.56
N THR A 191 -3.50 -0.83 -1.09
CA THR A 191 -4.67 -0.16 -0.47
C THR A 191 -6.03 -0.88 -0.64
N ALA A 192 -6.10 -1.88 -1.52
CA ALA A 192 -7.35 -2.57 -1.86
C ALA A 192 -7.21 -4.08 -1.63
N VAL A 193 -7.32 -4.48 -0.36
CA VAL A 193 -7.27 -5.88 0.04
C VAL A 193 -8.67 -6.46 -0.05
N THR A 194 -8.84 -7.52 -0.81
CA THR A 194 -10.12 -8.23 -0.96
C THR A 194 -9.92 -9.67 -0.57
N GLY A 195 -10.86 -10.24 0.16
CA GLY A 195 -10.83 -11.67 0.48
C GLY A 195 -12.20 -12.14 0.90
N PHE A 196 -12.25 -13.42 1.29
CA PHE A 196 -13.51 -14.04 1.64
C PHE A 196 -13.84 -13.98 3.13
N GLU A 197 -15.11 -14.11 3.52
CA GLU A 197 -15.47 -14.11 4.95
C GLU A 197 -14.70 -15.18 5.74
N GLY A 198 -14.09 -14.79 6.87
CA GLY A 198 -13.23 -15.66 7.68
C GLY A 198 -11.86 -15.99 7.08
N SER A 199 -11.59 -15.63 5.81
CA SER A 199 -10.27 -15.84 5.20
C SER A 199 -9.20 -14.94 5.81
N THR A 200 -7.95 -15.36 5.70
CA THR A 200 -6.79 -14.55 6.12
C THR A 200 -6.08 -14.00 4.90
N THR A 201 -5.84 -12.70 4.90
CA THR A 201 -5.06 -12.00 3.88
C THR A 201 -3.84 -11.33 4.53
N GLU A 202 -2.75 -11.24 3.77
CA GLU A 202 -1.48 -10.72 4.28
C GLU A 202 -1.16 -9.40 3.61
N VAL A 203 -0.80 -8.41 4.41
CA VAL A 203 -0.33 -7.11 3.95
C VAL A 203 1.05 -6.86 4.53
N THR A 204 2.02 -6.63 3.65
CA THR A 204 3.39 -6.32 4.03
C THR A 204 3.74 -4.94 3.52
N PRO A 205 3.65 -3.90 4.36
CA PRO A 205 4.06 -2.56 3.97
C PRO A 205 5.56 -2.48 3.71
N GLU A 206 5.94 -1.72 2.70
CA GLU A 206 7.31 -1.28 2.49
C GLU A 206 7.55 0.00 3.29
N VAL A 207 8.63 0.05 4.08
CA VAL A 207 8.98 1.21 4.90
C VAL A 207 10.37 1.69 4.53
N GLN A 208 10.45 2.92 4.02
CA GLN A 208 11.71 3.65 3.87
C GLN A 208 12.04 4.34 5.19
N SER A 209 13.10 3.90 5.87
CA SER A 209 13.60 4.51 7.10
C SER A 209 15.11 4.34 7.20
N LEU A 210 15.81 5.43 7.57
CA LEU A 210 17.24 5.41 7.86
C LEU A 210 17.56 4.63 9.15
N TYR A 211 16.70 4.74 10.16
CA TYR A 211 16.93 4.21 11.51
C TYR A 211 16.17 2.90 11.79
N GLY A 212 15.29 2.49 10.87
CA GLY A 212 14.42 1.34 11.02
C GLY A 212 13.14 1.64 11.81
N VAL A 213 12.25 0.65 11.85
CA VAL A 213 10.94 0.75 12.50
C VAL A 213 11.01 0.22 13.93
N ALA A 214 10.55 1.01 14.90
CA ALA A 214 10.44 0.66 16.30
C ALA A 214 9.21 -0.23 16.58
N ASN A 215 8.05 0.16 16.05
CA ASN A 215 6.78 -0.54 16.14
C ASN A 215 5.76 0.04 15.14
N TYR A 216 4.60 -0.60 15.04
CA TYR A 216 3.48 -0.12 14.23
C TYR A 216 2.28 0.23 15.12
N LYS A 217 1.56 1.31 14.75
CA LYS A 217 0.27 1.68 15.34
C LYS A 217 -0.86 1.38 14.35
N ILE A 218 -1.87 0.66 14.81
CA ILE A 218 -2.98 0.18 13.97
C ILE A 218 -4.29 0.79 14.46
N ASP A 219 -5.01 1.47 13.56
CA ASP A 219 -6.40 1.86 13.75
C ASP A 219 -7.29 1.02 12.83
N ALA A 220 -8.17 0.22 13.43
CA ALA A 220 -9.01 -0.75 12.74
C ALA A 220 -10.33 -0.97 13.49
N SER A 221 -10.88 0.08 14.09
CA SER A 221 -12.04 0.00 14.98
C SER A 221 -13.27 -0.63 14.29
N ALA A 222 -13.64 -0.15 13.10
CA ALA A 222 -14.76 -0.69 12.33
C ALA A 222 -14.53 -2.16 11.90
N PHE A 223 -13.30 -2.50 11.49
CA PHE A 223 -12.92 -3.85 11.11
C PHE A 223 -13.06 -4.84 12.28
N LYS A 224 -12.52 -4.47 13.45
CA LYS A 224 -12.60 -5.28 14.68
C LYS A 224 -14.03 -5.39 15.21
N ALA A 225 -14.81 -4.31 15.14
CA ALA A 225 -16.22 -4.32 15.54
C ALA A 225 -17.08 -5.27 14.69
N ALA A 226 -16.73 -5.45 13.41
CA ALA A 226 -17.37 -6.43 12.54
C ALA A 226 -16.89 -7.88 12.77
N GLY A 227 -15.94 -8.12 13.67
CA GLY A 227 -15.39 -9.43 13.98
C GLY A 227 -14.05 -9.75 13.31
N GLY A 228 -13.45 -8.80 12.57
CA GLY A 228 -12.14 -8.99 11.95
C GLY A 228 -11.01 -9.01 12.98
N THR A 229 -9.93 -9.75 12.70
CA THR A 229 -8.74 -9.79 13.57
C THR A 229 -7.47 -9.46 12.79
N ILE A 230 -6.47 -8.89 13.48
CA ILE A 230 -5.20 -8.49 12.89
C ILE A 230 -4.08 -9.06 13.74
N MET A 231 -3.20 -9.84 13.13
CA MET A 231 -1.95 -10.31 13.74
C MET A 231 -0.77 -9.66 13.02
N GLU A 232 0.08 -8.95 13.75
CA GLU A 232 1.33 -8.40 13.23
C GLU A 232 2.49 -9.35 13.60
N LYS A 233 3.37 -9.62 12.64
CA LYS A 233 4.62 -10.34 12.84
C LYS A 233 5.68 -9.82 11.87
N GLU A 234 6.76 -9.28 12.41
CA GLU A 234 7.92 -8.83 11.63
C GLU A 234 7.56 -7.81 10.52
N GLY A 235 6.59 -6.93 10.80
CA GLY A 235 6.11 -5.93 9.83
C GLY A 235 5.14 -6.47 8.78
N SER A 236 4.78 -7.75 8.85
CA SER A 236 3.67 -8.33 8.09
C SER A 236 2.40 -8.37 8.92
N PHE A 237 1.27 -8.01 8.32
CA PHE A 237 -0.05 -7.96 8.94
C PHE A 237 -0.95 -9.01 8.31
N LYS A 238 -1.35 -10.01 9.09
CA LYS A 238 -2.37 -10.99 8.71
C LYS A 238 -3.72 -10.54 9.21
N LEU A 239 -4.61 -10.21 8.29
CA LEU A 239 -5.97 -9.76 8.54
C LEU A 239 -6.92 -10.95 8.32
N THR A 240 -7.60 -11.40 9.37
CA THR A 240 -8.72 -12.34 9.25
C THR A 240 -10.00 -11.55 9.05
N LEU A 241 -10.68 -11.78 7.93
CA LEU A 241 -11.80 -10.94 7.52
C LEU A 241 -13.07 -11.25 8.32
N PRO A 242 -13.91 -10.23 8.62
CA PRO A 242 -15.18 -10.41 9.33
C PRO A 242 -16.20 -11.22 8.50
N GLY A 243 -17.39 -11.45 9.06
CA GLY A 243 -18.52 -12.04 8.33
C GLY A 243 -19.10 -11.09 7.27
N PHE A 244 -19.67 -11.64 6.19
CA PHE A 244 -20.33 -10.83 5.16
C PHE A 244 -21.78 -10.52 5.55
N VAL A 245 -22.18 -9.24 5.46
CA VAL A 245 -23.55 -8.80 5.75
C VAL A 245 -24.22 -8.36 4.46
N VAL A 246 -25.31 -9.04 4.06
CA VAL A 246 -26.04 -8.71 2.83
C VAL A 246 -26.56 -7.27 2.86
N GLY A 247 -26.08 -6.44 1.93
CA GLY A 247 -26.38 -5.01 1.87
C GLY A 247 -25.77 -4.20 3.02
N GLY A 248 -24.78 -4.72 3.73
CA GLY A 248 -23.93 -3.98 4.66
C GLY A 248 -22.81 -3.23 3.92
N GLU A 249 -22.04 -2.38 4.63
CA GLU A 249 -20.94 -1.67 3.99
C GLU A 249 -19.83 -2.61 3.49
N ASN A 250 -19.57 -3.70 4.22
CA ASN A 250 -18.55 -4.73 3.94
C ASN A 250 -17.17 -4.18 3.52
N ARG A 251 -16.87 -2.97 4.00
CA ARG A 251 -15.68 -2.18 3.71
C ARG A 251 -15.18 -1.61 5.01
N TYR A 252 -13.97 -1.98 5.37
CA TYR A 252 -13.43 -1.63 6.67
C TYR A 252 -12.10 -0.90 6.50
N PRO A 253 -12.01 0.38 6.90
CA PRO A 253 -10.74 1.08 6.90
C PRO A 253 -9.81 0.50 7.96
N VAL A 254 -8.59 0.18 7.55
CA VAL A 254 -7.48 -0.21 8.43
C VAL A 254 -6.32 0.72 8.15
N THR A 255 -5.93 1.51 9.15
CA THR A 255 -4.79 2.42 9.06
C THR A 255 -3.60 1.82 9.81
N ILE A 256 -2.48 1.67 9.14
CA ILE A 256 -1.21 1.24 9.74
C ILE A 256 -0.24 2.42 9.67
N ARG A 257 0.43 2.72 10.79
CA ARG A 257 1.45 3.76 10.90
C ARG A 257 2.74 3.15 11.44
N ALA A 258 3.86 3.34 10.76
CA ALA A 258 5.16 2.98 11.30
C ALA A 258 5.66 4.06 12.28
N VAL A 259 6.36 3.64 13.33
CA VAL A 259 7.06 4.54 14.27
C VAL A 259 8.56 4.34 14.07
N ASP A 260 9.28 5.41 13.76
CA ASP A 260 10.73 5.37 13.59
C ASP A 260 11.46 5.11 14.93
N LYS A 261 12.54 4.33 14.89
CA LYS A 261 13.28 3.86 16.07
C LYS A 261 13.93 4.98 16.87
N GLU A 262 14.52 5.96 16.20
CA GLU A 262 15.25 7.05 16.85
C GLU A 262 14.38 8.31 16.97
N ARG A 263 13.13 8.27 16.45
CA ARG A 263 12.19 9.41 16.47
C ARG A 263 10.79 9.05 16.94
N PRO A 264 10.61 8.64 18.21
CA PRO A 264 9.30 8.32 18.75
C PRO A 264 8.43 9.60 18.81
N GLY A 265 7.41 9.70 17.97
CA GLY A 265 6.43 10.80 18.00
C GLY A 265 6.19 11.52 16.68
N ILE A 266 7.09 11.39 15.70
CA ILE A 266 6.85 11.85 14.33
C ILE A 266 6.10 10.73 13.61
N LEU A 267 4.77 10.82 13.60
CA LEU A 267 3.91 9.93 12.82
C LEU A 267 3.92 10.43 11.37
N THR A 268 4.68 9.79 10.49
CA THR A 268 4.63 10.12 9.05
C THR A 268 4.11 8.94 8.24
N ALA A 269 3.15 9.27 7.36
CA ALA A 269 2.37 8.41 6.49
C ALA A 269 1.52 7.35 7.22
N GLY A 270 0.21 7.59 7.25
CA GLY A 270 -0.77 6.53 7.38
C GLY A 270 -1.37 6.31 6.00
N PHE A 271 -1.36 5.08 5.51
CA PHE A 271 -2.26 4.73 4.41
C PHE A 271 -3.57 4.21 5.03
N GLU A 272 -4.68 4.41 4.32
CA GLU A 272 -5.96 3.80 4.64
C GLU A 272 -6.11 2.57 3.74
N HIS A 273 -6.02 1.38 4.30
CA HIS A 273 -6.43 0.17 3.60
C HIS A 273 -7.93 0.04 3.65
N ARG A 274 -8.55 -0.21 2.51
CA ARG A 274 -9.94 -0.66 2.46
C ARG A 274 -9.95 -2.16 2.26
N CYS A 275 -10.37 -2.87 3.31
CA CYS A 275 -10.61 -4.29 3.22
C CYS A 275 -12.04 -4.55 2.73
N TYR A 276 -12.18 -5.35 1.67
CA TYR A 276 -13.48 -5.78 1.14
C TYR A 276 -13.71 -7.24 1.46
N ASN A 277 -14.89 -7.56 1.96
CA ASN A 277 -15.31 -8.92 2.23
C ASN A 277 -16.20 -9.44 1.08
N THR A 278 -15.80 -10.54 0.44
CA THR A 278 -16.57 -11.29 -0.57
C THR A 278 -16.90 -12.69 -0.02
N THR A 279 -17.82 -13.48 -0.54
CA THR A 279 -18.04 -14.85 -0.02
C THR A 279 -17.14 -15.90 -0.68
N SER A 280 -16.78 -16.91 0.13
CA SER A 280 -15.78 -17.96 -0.15
C SER A 280 -16.01 -18.72 -1.45
N GLY A 281 -14.92 -19.10 -2.14
CA GLY A 281 -14.95 -20.31 -2.97
C GLY A 281 -14.11 -20.30 -4.23
N CYS A 282 -13.42 -19.23 -4.61
CA CYS A 282 -12.92 -19.18 -5.99
C CYS A 282 -11.64 -18.35 -6.20
N GLU A 283 -10.49 -19.04 -6.19
CA GLU A 283 -9.18 -18.44 -6.56
C GLU A 283 -9.08 -18.13 -8.07
N ARG A 284 -9.99 -18.66 -8.90
CA ARG A 284 -10.08 -18.41 -10.36
C ARG A 284 -11.52 -18.16 -10.83
N PRO A 285 -12.05 -16.93 -10.70
CA PRO A 285 -13.48 -16.58 -10.76
C PRO A 285 -14.39 -17.27 -11.79
N VAL A 286 -13.91 -17.48 -13.02
CA VAL A 286 -14.71 -18.06 -14.12
C VAL A 286 -14.79 -19.59 -14.06
N LEU A 287 -13.79 -20.25 -13.47
CA LEU A 287 -13.76 -21.72 -13.34
C LEU A 287 -14.64 -22.23 -12.20
N CYS A 288 -15.18 -21.30 -11.41
CA CYS A 288 -15.79 -21.63 -10.14
C CYS A 288 -17.29 -21.33 -9.97
N CYS A 289 -17.97 -21.09 -11.09
CA CYS A 289 -19.41 -20.83 -11.10
C CYS A 289 -20.22 -22.13 -11.31
N GLY A 290 -21.22 -22.36 -10.46
CA GLY A 290 -22.33 -23.32 -10.66
C GLY A 290 -22.09 -24.81 -10.36
N TRP A 291 -20.93 -25.16 -9.85
CA TRP A 291 -20.52 -26.55 -9.57
C TRP A 291 -21.37 -27.23 -8.49
N GLY A 292 -21.40 -28.54 -8.28
CA GLY A 292 -20.75 -29.66 -8.96
C GLY A 292 -19.47 -30.10 -8.25
N ARG A 293 -18.60 -30.74 -9.02
CA ARG A 293 -17.31 -31.26 -8.55
C ARG A 293 -16.42 -30.14 -7.99
N GLY A 294 -15.85 -30.36 -6.80
CA GLY A 294 -14.88 -29.44 -6.17
C GLY A 294 -15.48 -28.34 -5.31
N TYR A 295 -16.78 -28.40 -4.98
CA TYR A 295 -17.40 -27.47 -4.06
C TYR A 295 -16.85 -27.66 -2.63
N ALA A 296 -16.25 -26.61 -2.05
CA ALA A 296 -15.53 -26.71 -0.78
C ALA A 296 -16.42 -26.79 0.47
N ASN A 297 -17.65 -26.27 0.40
CA ASN A 297 -18.58 -26.22 1.54
C ASN A 297 -19.62 -27.35 1.51
N GLN A 298 -19.29 -28.49 0.87
CA GLN A 298 -20.14 -29.69 0.92
C GLN A 298 -20.37 -30.13 2.36
N ILE A 299 -21.57 -30.63 2.64
CA ILE A 299 -21.89 -31.23 3.93
C ILE A 299 -21.31 -32.63 3.92
N ASP A 300 -20.26 -32.84 4.72
CA ASP A 300 -19.72 -34.18 4.94
C ASP A 300 -20.74 -34.98 5.75
N LYS A 301 -21.33 -35.97 5.09
CA LYS A 301 -22.28 -36.93 5.65
C LYS A 301 -21.76 -37.59 6.93
N GLU A 302 -20.45 -37.85 7.04
CA GLU A 302 -19.85 -38.48 8.20
C GLU A 302 -19.72 -37.53 9.40
N SER A 303 -19.76 -36.21 9.14
CA SER A 303 -19.64 -35.17 10.16
C SER A 303 -20.96 -34.80 10.85
N VAL A 304 -22.10 -35.28 10.35
CA VAL A 304 -23.45 -34.93 10.85
C VAL A 304 -24.30 -36.16 11.17
N ASN A 305 -25.14 -36.06 12.20
CA ASN A 305 -26.14 -37.07 12.49
C ASN A 305 -27.38 -36.86 11.62
N TYR A 306 -27.42 -37.54 10.48
CA TYR A 306 -28.47 -37.39 9.46
C TYR A 306 -29.52 -38.51 9.52
N GLN A 307 -30.70 -38.24 8.97
CA GLN A 307 -31.69 -39.26 8.61
C GLN A 307 -31.87 -39.30 7.09
N GLU A 308 -32.03 -40.49 6.53
CA GLU A 308 -32.10 -40.68 5.09
C GLU A 308 -33.55 -40.65 4.59
N ALA A 309 -33.79 -40.02 3.44
CA ALA A 309 -35.05 -40.09 2.72
C ALA A 309 -34.85 -40.56 1.29
N THR A 310 -35.51 -41.65 0.92
CA THR A 310 -35.46 -42.22 -0.45
C THR A 310 -36.77 -42.05 -1.22
N ASP A 311 -37.80 -41.47 -0.60
CA ASP A 311 -39.12 -41.25 -1.18
C ASP A 311 -39.81 -40.01 -0.57
N TYR A 312 -40.90 -39.55 -1.20
CA TYR A 312 -41.63 -38.36 -0.77
C TYR A 312 -42.26 -38.51 0.62
N THR A 313 -42.79 -39.69 0.96
CA THR A 313 -43.47 -39.91 2.25
C THR A 313 -42.48 -39.78 3.41
N THR A 314 -41.31 -40.39 3.27
CA THR A 314 -40.21 -40.31 4.23
C THR A 314 -39.66 -38.88 4.31
N LEU A 315 -39.37 -38.26 3.16
CA LEU A 315 -38.89 -36.88 3.11
C LEU A 315 -39.87 -35.91 3.79
N LYS A 316 -41.16 -36.02 3.49
CA LYS A 316 -42.21 -35.20 4.08
C LYS A 316 -42.29 -35.39 5.59
N ALA A 317 -42.25 -36.63 6.08
CA ALA A 317 -42.29 -36.93 7.50
C ALA A 317 -41.09 -36.33 8.25
N LEU A 318 -39.88 -36.44 7.70
CA LEU A 318 -38.67 -35.89 8.32
C LEU A 318 -38.67 -34.36 8.33
N VAL A 319 -39.11 -33.73 7.24
CA VAL A 319 -39.27 -32.28 7.12
C VAL A 319 -40.32 -31.76 8.10
N ASP A 320 -41.47 -32.44 8.21
CA ASP A 320 -42.53 -32.09 9.17
C ASP A 320 -42.09 -32.28 10.61
N ALA A 321 -41.20 -33.25 10.88
CA ALA A 321 -40.61 -33.43 12.20
C ALA A 321 -39.58 -32.34 12.55
N GLY A 322 -39.10 -31.57 11.57
CA GLY A 322 -38.01 -30.60 11.77
C GLY A 322 -36.66 -31.29 12.01
N THR A 323 -36.43 -32.42 11.33
CA THR A 323 -35.21 -33.20 11.46
C THR A 323 -34.00 -32.34 11.07
N PRO A 324 -32.96 -32.20 11.94
CA PRO A 324 -31.88 -31.24 11.68
C PRO A 324 -31.11 -31.47 10.38
N TYR A 325 -30.83 -32.74 10.04
CA TYR A 325 -30.09 -33.12 8.83
C TYR A 325 -30.83 -34.25 8.12
N ILE A 326 -31.26 -33.99 6.89
CA ILE A 326 -31.94 -34.95 6.02
C ILE A 326 -31.07 -35.16 4.78
N TYR A 327 -30.56 -36.38 4.62
CA TYR A 327 -29.77 -36.76 3.45
C TYR A 327 -30.68 -37.47 2.43
N ILE A 328 -30.54 -37.12 1.17
CA ILE A 328 -31.16 -37.82 0.04
C ILE A 328 -30.00 -38.42 -0.78
N PRO A 329 -29.93 -39.75 -0.97
CA PRO A 329 -28.88 -40.36 -1.77
C PRO A 329 -28.81 -39.82 -3.21
N GLY A 330 -27.61 -39.70 -3.76
CA GLY A 330 -27.37 -39.04 -5.05
C GLY A 330 -28.08 -39.64 -6.26
N ASP A 331 -28.41 -40.93 -6.21
CA ASP A 331 -29.11 -41.69 -7.24
C ASP A 331 -30.64 -41.71 -7.07
N VAL A 332 -31.15 -41.13 -5.99
CA VAL A 332 -32.58 -41.08 -5.70
C VAL A 332 -33.27 -39.97 -6.50
N GLU A 333 -34.41 -40.33 -7.10
CA GLU A 333 -35.34 -39.38 -7.72
C GLU A 333 -36.67 -39.39 -6.95
N ILE A 334 -37.14 -38.22 -6.52
CA ILE A 334 -38.42 -38.04 -5.80
C ILE A 334 -39.28 -37.04 -6.56
N GLU A 335 -40.41 -37.51 -7.08
CA GLU A 335 -41.46 -36.66 -7.60
C GLU A 335 -42.25 -36.05 -6.43
N LEU A 336 -42.33 -34.71 -6.36
CA LEU A 336 -43.13 -34.00 -5.36
C LEU A 336 -44.52 -33.66 -5.93
N PRO A 337 -45.57 -33.69 -5.09
CA PRO A 337 -46.91 -33.33 -5.55
C PRO A 337 -47.01 -31.84 -5.92
N VAL A 338 -47.80 -31.55 -6.96
CA VAL A 338 -48.11 -30.17 -7.40
C VAL A 338 -49.12 -29.52 -6.44
N THR A 339 -48.70 -29.24 -5.22
CA THR A 339 -49.51 -28.62 -4.18
C THR A 339 -48.72 -27.53 -3.47
N LYS A 340 -49.44 -26.58 -2.88
CA LYS A 340 -48.85 -25.49 -2.11
C LYS A 340 -48.12 -26.05 -0.89
N ASN A 341 -46.86 -25.66 -0.74
CA ASN A 341 -46.00 -26.06 0.38
C ASN A 341 -45.90 -27.61 0.50
N ALA A 342 -45.70 -28.30 -0.63
CA ALA A 342 -45.44 -29.74 -0.66
C ALA A 342 -44.37 -30.15 0.35
N LEU A 343 -43.36 -29.29 0.57
CA LEU A 343 -42.44 -29.35 1.71
C LEU A 343 -42.38 -27.98 2.42
N PHE A 344 -42.49 -27.99 3.75
CA PHE A 344 -42.25 -26.82 4.60
C PHE A 344 -41.05 -27.12 5.50
N ILE A 345 -39.88 -26.59 5.13
CA ILE A 345 -38.62 -26.82 5.81
C ILE A 345 -38.58 -25.92 7.06
N LYS A 346 -38.70 -26.55 8.22
CA LYS A 346 -38.74 -25.90 9.53
C LYS A 346 -37.36 -25.38 9.94
N SER A 347 -37.34 -24.38 10.82
CA SER A 347 -36.10 -23.78 11.30
C SER A 347 -35.13 -24.82 11.87
N GLY A 348 -33.84 -24.68 11.52
CA GLY A 348 -32.77 -25.61 11.93
C GLY A 348 -32.63 -26.87 11.06
N THR A 349 -33.46 -27.03 10.02
CA THR A 349 -33.41 -28.19 9.11
C THR A 349 -32.51 -27.91 7.90
N THR A 350 -31.62 -28.86 7.61
CA THR A 350 -30.81 -28.94 6.40
C THR A 350 -31.21 -30.15 5.58
N ILE A 351 -31.56 -29.96 4.31
CA ILE A 351 -31.75 -31.05 3.34
C ILE A 351 -30.58 -31.05 2.38
N PHE A 352 -29.90 -32.18 2.21
CA PHE A 352 -28.72 -32.22 1.37
C PHE A 352 -28.55 -33.54 0.62
N SER A 353 -27.79 -33.47 -0.47
CA SER A 353 -27.32 -34.61 -1.26
C SER A 353 -25.86 -34.37 -1.66
N ASP A 354 -25.27 -35.34 -2.34
CA ASP A 354 -23.83 -35.44 -2.67
C ASP A 354 -23.43 -34.91 -4.06
N ARG A 355 -24.20 -34.00 -4.67
CA ARG A 355 -23.84 -33.43 -5.99
C ARG A 355 -22.40 -32.90 -5.99
N GLY A 356 -21.60 -33.43 -6.91
CA GLY A 356 -20.20 -33.10 -7.09
C GLY A 356 -19.20 -34.00 -6.36
N SER A 357 -19.66 -34.81 -5.39
CA SER A 357 -18.83 -35.78 -4.68
C SER A 357 -18.70 -37.05 -5.51
N ASP A 358 -17.46 -37.51 -5.75
CA ASP A 358 -17.16 -38.74 -6.48
C ASP A 358 -17.90 -38.90 -7.84
N GLY A 359 -18.21 -37.78 -8.48
CA GLY A 359 -18.93 -37.75 -9.76
C GLY A 359 -20.46 -37.83 -9.65
N SER A 360 -21.03 -37.84 -8.45
CA SER A 360 -22.48 -37.80 -8.25
C SER A 360 -23.10 -36.53 -8.85
N GLU A 361 -24.23 -36.69 -9.52
CA GLU A 361 -25.07 -35.57 -9.99
C GLU A 361 -25.96 -35.00 -8.87
N GLY A 362 -26.09 -35.74 -7.76
CA GLY A 362 -27.01 -35.47 -6.66
C GLY A 362 -28.45 -35.90 -6.95
N ALA A 363 -29.18 -36.10 -5.85
CA ALA A 363 -30.58 -36.49 -5.85
C ALA A 363 -31.42 -35.53 -6.70
N ARG A 364 -32.47 -36.05 -7.33
CA ARG A 364 -33.38 -35.25 -8.14
C ARG A 364 -34.74 -35.13 -7.46
N LEU A 365 -35.15 -33.90 -7.19
CA LEU A 365 -36.54 -33.57 -6.86
C LEU A 365 -37.22 -33.04 -8.12
N SER A 366 -38.40 -33.53 -8.46
CA SER A 366 -39.09 -33.12 -9.69
C SER A 366 -40.56 -32.78 -9.46
N ILE A 367 -41.08 -31.87 -10.28
CA ILE A 367 -42.49 -31.47 -10.29
C ILE A 367 -43.10 -31.81 -11.64
N PRO A 368 -44.17 -32.63 -11.69
CA PRO A 368 -44.78 -32.98 -12.96
C PRO A 368 -45.59 -31.81 -13.53
N TYR A 369 -45.64 -31.71 -14.87
CA TYR A 369 -46.54 -30.80 -15.57
C TYR A 369 -47.92 -31.42 -15.72
N LEU A 370 -48.84 -31.10 -14.82
CA LEU A 370 -50.17 -31.73 -14.82
C LEU A 370 -51.16 -31.07 -15.79
N SER A 371 -51.16 -29.74 -15.91
CA SER A 371 -52.10 -28.99 -16.76
C SER A 371 -51.74 -27.50 -16.91
N GLU A 372 -52.43 -26.78 -17.82
CA GLU A 372 -52.38 -25.32 -17.99
C GLU A 372 -53.16 -24.54 -16.92
N GLN A 373 -53.15 -25.02 -15.68
CA GLN A 373 -53.72 -24.29 -14.55
C GLN A 373 -52.75 -23.21 -14.07
N ASN A 374 -53.30 -22.08 -13.59
CA ASN A 374 -52.51 -21.03 -12.96
C ASN A 374 -52.15 -21.42 -11.51
N ASN A 375 -51.22 -22.36 -11.37
CA ASN A 375 -50.68 -22.78 -10.08
C ASN A 375 -49.76 -21.69 -9.54
N GLN A 376 -50.30 -20.79 -8.73
CA GLN A 376 -49.62 -19.61 -8.21
C GLN A 376 -49.21 -19.79 -6.73
N PHE A 377 -48.31 -20.73 -6.47
CA PHE A 377 -47.83 -21.03 -5.12
C PHE A 377 -46.40 -21.61 -5.14
N PRO A 378 -45.67 -21.54 -4.02
CA PRO A 378 -44.40 -22.26 -3.88
C PRO A 378 -44.62 -23.74 -3.60
N ILE A 379 -43.73 -24.58 -4.11
CA ILE A 379 -43.67 -26.01 -3.78
C ILE A 379 -42.91 -26.22 -2.47
N ILE A 380 -41.71 -25.64 -2.35
CA ILE A 380 -40.89 -25.71 -1.15
C ILE A 380 -40.90 -24.35 -0.46
N VAL A 381 -41.12 -24.37 0.86
CA VAL A 381 -41.02 -23.18 1.71
C VAL A 381 -39.93 -23.38 2.76
N MET A 382 -39.08 -22.38 2.97
CA MET A 382 -37.95 -22.42 3.91
C MET A 382 -38.08 -21.36 5.00
N ASP A 383 -38.04 -21.79 6.26
CA ASP A 383 -38.00 -20.91 7.44
C ASP A 383 -36.56 -20.53 7.83
N SER A 384 -36.38 -19.74 8.89
CA SER A 384 -35.07 -19.25 9.33
C SER A 384 -34.08 -20.37 9.65
N ASN A 385 -32.77 -20.15 9.46
CA ASN A 385 -31.73 -21.14 9.79
C ASN A 385 -31.94 -22.47 9.05
N THR A 386 -32.21 -22.42 7.75
CA THR A 386 -32.41 -23.60 6.91
C THR A 386 -31.44 -23.60 5.74
N ARG A 387 -31.09 -24.79 5.26
CA ARG A 387 -30.18 -24.98 4.13
C ARG A 387 -30.67 -26.09 3.19
N MET A 388 -30.58 -25.85 1.88
CA MET A 388 -30.74 -26.89 0.87
C MET A 388 -29.48 -26.95 0.00
N SER A 389 -28.83 -28.12 -0.05
CA SER A 389 -27.55 -28.28 -0.74
C SER A 389 -27.43 -29.52 -1.61
N GLY A 390 -26.78 -29.39 -2.77
CA GLY A 390 -26.31 -30.56 -3.53
C GLY A 390 -27.41 -31.38 -4.22
N ILE A 391 -28.56 -30.77 -4.52
CA ILE A 391 -29.74 -31.42 -5.11
C ILE A 391 -30.05 -30.83 -6.48
N ARG A 392 -30.51 -31.67 -7.41
CA ARG A 392 -31.12 -31.27 -8.68
C ARG A 392 -32.61 -31.08 -8.49
N TYR A 393 -33.13 -29.89 -8.79
CA TYR A 393 -34.52 -29.53 -8.54
C TYR A 393 -35.22 -29.00 -9.80
N GLU A 394 -36.05 -29.88 -10.35
CA GLU A 394 -36.74 -29.68 -11.61
C GLU A 394 -38.17 -29.19 -11.43
N GLY A 395 -38.44 -28.02 -11.99
CA GLY A 395 -39.77 -27.46 -12.12
C GLY A 395 -40.56 -28.01 -13.31
N PRO A 396 -41.87 -27.72 -13.35
CA PRO A 396 -42.79 -28.37 -14.25
C PRO A 396 -42.69 -27.91 -15.71
N TYR A 397 -42.08 -26.76 -16.03
CA TYR A 397 -42.18 -26.21 -17.38
C TYR A 397 -40.96 -25.40 -17.81
N LYS A 398 -40.37 -25.80 -18.93
CA LYS A 398 -39.14 -25.22 -19.51
C LYS A 398 -39.40 -24.31 -20.71
N GLY A 399 -40.67 -24.02 -21.01
CA GLY A 399 -41.09 -23.23 -22.16
C GLY A 399 -41.43 -21.78 -21.78
N THR A 400 -41.70 -20.96 -22.80
CA THR A 400 -42.02 -19.53 -22.60
C THR A 400 -43.50 -19.25 -22.38
N LEU A 401 -44.40 -20.14 -22.83
CA LEU A 401 -45.85 -19.93 -22.84
C LEU A 401 -46.56 -20.97 -21.97
N THR A 402 -46.94 -20.59 -20.76
CA THR A 402 -47.84 -21.37 -19.89
C THR A 402 -48.61 -20.43 -18.98
N LYS A 403 -49.78 -20.85 -18.50
CA LYS A 403 -50.52 -20.18 -17.43
C LYS A 403 -49.95 -20.49 -16.04
N ASN A 404 -49.15 -21.54 -15.89
CA ASN A 404 -48.56 -21.92 -14.61
C ASN A 404 -47.61 -20.81 -14.10
N THR A 405 -47.66 -20.50 -12.80
CA THR A 405 -46.82 -19.50 -12.13
C THR A 405 -46.23 -20.04 -10.82
N THR A 406 -45.88 -21.32 -10.79
CA THR A 406 -45.35 -21.97 -9.58
C THR A 406 -43.94 -21.47 -9.27
N ILE A 407 -43.61 -21.41 -7.99
CA ILE A 407 -42.28 -21.06 -7.46
C ILE A 407 -41.61 -22.34 -6.92
N GLY A 408 -40.31 -22.49 -7.17
CA GLY A 408 -39.54 -23.63 -6.65
C GLY A 408 -39.40 -23.58 -5.14
N ILE A 409 -38.57 -22.65 -4.67
CA ILE A 409 -38.27 -22.38 -3.27
C ILE A 409 -38.76 -20.97 -2.92
N GLN A 410 -39.46 -20.80 -1.80
CA GLN A 410 -39.80 -19.48 -1.25
C GLN A 410 -39.50 -19.39 0.24
N THR A 411 -38.94 -18.26 0.68
CA THR A 411 -38.71 -18.03 2.12
C THR A 411 -40.00 -17.68 2.85
N VAL A 412 -40.09 -18.05 4.13
CA VAL A 412 -41.16 -17.60 5.04
C VAL A 412 -40.97 -16.11 5.33
N GLU A 413 -42.05 -15.32 5.35
CA GLU A 413 -41.96 -13.88 5.69
C GLU A 413 -41.33 -13.68 7.08
N GLY A 414 -40.34 -12.78 7.19
CA GLY A 414 -39.62 -12.51 8.42
C GLY A 414 -38.48 -13.47 8.72
N SER A 415 -38.26 -14.49 7.90
CA SER A 415 -37.16 -15.42 8.10
C SER A 415 -35.79 -14.81 7.83
N HIS A 416 -34.76 -15.40 8.44
CA HIS A 416 -33.37 -15.02 8.24
C HIS A 416 -32.43 -16.22 8.23
N ASN A 417 -31.23 -16.06 7.67
CA ASN A 417 -30.20 -17.12 7.61
C ASN A 417 -30.71 -18.35 6.83
N VAL A 418 -31.08 -18.13 5.56
CA VAL A 418 -31.54 -19.19 4.65
C VAL A 418 -30.50 -19.38 3.56
N GLU A 419 -30.09 -20.61 3.29
CA GLU A 419 -29.04 -20.92 2.32
C GLU A 419 -29.51 -21.93 1.26
N VAL A 420 -29.27 -21.62 0.00
CA VAL A 420 -29.53 -22.49 -1.15
C VAL A 420 -28.23 -22.59 -1.95
N ASP A 421 -27.57 -23.74 -1.92
CA ASP A 421 -26.21 -23.86 -2.42
C ASP A 421 -25.89 -25.15 -3.17
N ASN A 422 -24.95 -25.14 -4.11
CA ASN A 422 -24.56 -26.34 -4.86
C ASN A 422 -25.75 -27.07 -5.54
N MET A 423 -26.82 -26.34 -5.85
CA MET A 423 -28.03 -26.90 -6.44
C MET A 423 -27.97 -26.85 -7.97
N GLU A 424 -28.77 -27.66 -8.64
CA GLU A 424 -29.19 -27.41 -10.03
C GLU A 424 -30.68 -27.09 -10.03
N LEU A 425 -31.11 -25.95 -10.54
CA LEU A 425 -32.49 -25.48 -10.44
C LEU A 425 -33.02 -25.02 -11.80
N TRP A 426 -34.05 -25.68 -12.33
CA TRP A 426 -34.55 -25.35 -13.67
C TRP A 426 -36.04 -25.56 -13.89
N GLY A 427 -36.60 -24.94 -14.93
CA GLY A 427 -37.99 -25.16 -15.35
C GLY A 427 -39.05 -24.53 -14.43
N TRP A 428 -38.71 -23.43 -13.75
CA TRP A 428 -39.60 -22.73 -12.82
C TRP A 428 -40.35 -21.58 -13.50
N PRO A 429 -41.69 -21.67 -13.61
CA PRO A 429 -42.47 -20.66 -14.33
C PRO A 429 -42.43 -19.27 -13.70
N TRP A 430 -42.50 -19.15 -12.37
CA TRP A 430 -42.31 -17.85 -11.70
C TRP A 430 -40.85 -17.61 -11.37
N ALA A 431 -40.30 -18.36 -10.41
CA ALA A 431 -38.92 -18.23 -9.98
C ALA A 431 -38.40 -19.55 -9.41
N ALA A 432 -37.10 -19.84 -9.62
CA ALA A 432 -36.47 -20.97 -8.96
C ALA A 432 -36.34 -20.72 -7.44
N VAL A 433 -35.85 -19.54 -7.06
CA VAL A 433 -35.78 -19.09 -5.66
C VAL A 433 -36.45 -17.72 -5.50
N SER A 434 -37.37 -17.62 -4.55
CA SER A 434 -38.07 -16.40 -4.19
C SER A 434 -37.79 -16.00 -2.74
N VAL A 435 -37.07 -14.90 -2.57
CA VAL A 435 -36.82 -14.29 -1.27
C VAL A 435 -37.96 -13.32 -0.97
N LYS A 436 -38.80 -13.69 0.00
CA LYS A 436 -40.05 -12.99 0.32
C LYS A 436 -39.96 -12.38 1.72
N LYS A 437 -39.69 -11.08 1.80
CA LYS A 437 -39.54 -10.33 3.07
C LYS A 437 -38.61 -11.02 4.08
N SER A 438 -37.45 -11.48 3.62
CA SER A 438 -36.47 -12.20 4.41
C SER A 438 -35.10 -11.57 4.26
N THR A 439 -34.25 -11.69 5.26
CA THR A 439 -32.90 -11.10 5.26
C THR A 439 -31.83 -12.17 5.46
N ASN A 440 -30.58 -11.87 5.10
CA ASN A 440 -29.49 -12.84 5.20
C ASN A 440 -29.82 -14.16 4.48
N VAL A 441 -30.32 -14.05 3.25
CA VAL A 441 -30.57 -15.19 2.36
C VAL A 441 -29.43 -15.30 1.37
N ARG A 442 -28.84 -16.49 1.24
CA ARG A 442 -27.71 -16.75 0.35
C ARG A 442 -28.10 -17.78 -0.70
N VAL A 443 -27.92 -17.43 -1.97
CA VAL A 443 -28.11 -18.34 -3.09
C VAL A 443 -26.81 -18.41 -3.88
N HIS A 444 -26.07 -19.51 -3.77
CA HIS A 444 -24.74 -19.54 -4.35
C HIS A 444 -24.29 -20.88 -4.91
N HIS A 445 -23.25 -20.84 -5.73
CA HIS A 445 -22.61 -22.04 -6.25
C HIS A 445 -23.57 -22.99 -6.98
N SER A 446 -24.69 -22.48 -7.50
CA SER A 446 -25.74 -23.30 -8.10
C SER A 446 -25.78 -23.12 -9.62
N TYR A 447 -26.25 -24.12 -10.35
CA TYR A 447 -26.58 -24.02 -11.76
C TYR A 447 -28.07 -23.73 -11.92
N ILE A 448 -28.43 -22.50 -12.30
CA ILE A 448 -29.82 -22.04 -12.33
C ILE A 448 -30.20 -21.70 -13.77
N HIS A 449 -31.10 -22.48 -14.37
CA HIS A 449 -31.34 -22.36 -15.81
C HIS A 449 -32.75 -22.69 -16.29
N ASP A 450 -33.04 -22.43 -17.57
CA ASP A 450 -34.30 -22.73 -18.26
C ASP A 450 -35.57 -22.23 -17.53
N ASN A 451 -35.43 -21.15 -16.75
CA ASN A 451 -36.55 -20.43 -16.16
C ASN A 451 -36.96 -19.32 -17.14
N ILE A 452 -37.64 -19.68 -18.23
CA ILE A 452 -37.86 -18.78 -19.39
C ILE A 452 -39.30 -18.35 -19.63
N LYS A 453 -40.22 -18.57 -18.68
CA LYS A 453 -41.62 -18.14 -18.86
C LYS A 453 -41.70 -16.65 -19.20
N SER A 454 -42.48 -16.31 -20.22
CA SER A 454 -42.75 -14.92 -20.58
C SER A 454 -43.34 -14.15 -19.39
N GLU A 455 -42.90 -12.91 -19.23
CA GLU A 455 -43.21 -11.98 -18.13
C GLU A 455 -42.65 -12.36 -16.74
N LEU A 456 -42.35 -13.65 -16.50
CA LEU A 456 -41.80 -14.18 -15.24
C LEU A 456 -40.46 -14.91 -15.48
N GLY A 457 -40.27 -16.16 -15.05
CA GLY A 457 -39.05 -16.92 -15.32
C GLY A 457 -37.79 -16.32 -14.69
N TYR A 458 -37.76 -16.22 -13.37
CA TYR A 458 -36.60 -15.70 -12.65
C TYR A 458 -35.73 -16.83 -12.10
N GLY A 459 -34.40 -16.66 -12.13
CA GLY A 459 -33.52 -17.53 -11.35
C GLY A 459 -33.73 -17.26 -9.86
N VAL A 460 -33.32 -16.08 -9.41
CA VAL A 460 -33.55 -15.59 -8.04
C VAL A 460 -34.36 -14.30 -8.08
N VAL A 461 -35.36 -14.16 -7.20
CA VAL A 461 -36.13 -12.92 -7.06
C VAL A 461 -36.25 -12.46 -5.61
N VAL A 462 -35.92 -11.19 -5.34
CA VAL A 462 -36.27 -10.51 -4.08
C VAL A 462 -37.62 -9.79 -4.26
N GLN A 463 -38.59 -10.05 -3.40
CA GLN A 463 -39.93 -9.50 -3.56
C GLN A 463 -40.70 -9.29 -2.25
N ASN A 464 -41.77 -8.49 -2.36
CA ASN A 464 -42.74 -8.14 -1.33
C ASN A 464 -42.26 -7.16 -0.23
N GLY A 465 -41.14 -6.47 -0.44
CA GLY A 465 -40.54 -5.50 0.49
C GLY A 465 -39.56 -6.16 1.47
N ASN A 466 -38.63 -5.38 2.04
CA ASN A 466 -37.68 -5.85 3.10
C ASN A 466 -37.04 -7.23 2.83
N ALA A 467 -36.72 -7.52 1.57
CA ALA A 467 -36.13 -8.78 1.15
C ALA A 467 -34.68 -8.54 0.71
N THR A 468 -33.72 -9.16 1.38
CA THR A 468 -32.30 -9.05 1.03
C THR A 468 -31.66 -10.40 0.72
N ALA A 469 -30.94 -10.46 -0.39
CA ALA A 469 -30.26 -11.68 -0.82
C ALA A 469 -28.83 -11.42 -1.29
N GLU A 470 -27.94 -12.34 -0.97
CA GLU A 470 -26.67 -12.51 -1.64
C GLU A 470 -26.80 -13.59 -2.70
N VAL A 471 -26.39 -13.27 -3.92
CA VAL A 471 -26.45 -14.18 -5.05
C VAL A 471 -25.06 -14.28 -5.67
N ALA A 472 -24.35 -15.36 -5.37
CA ALA A 472 -22.91 -15.44 -5.62
C ALA A 472 -22.46 -16.74 -6.30
N CYS A 473 -21.44 -16.67 -7.15
CA CYS A 473 -20.81 -17.87 -7.75
C CYS A 473 -21.78 -18.83 -8.46
N ASN A 474 -22.95 -18.35 -8.92
CA ASN A 474 -23.88 -19.18 -9.67
C ASN A 474 -23.53 -19.19 -11.15
N LEU A 475 -23.82 -20.31 -11.80
CA LEU A 475 -23.90 -20.38 -13.25
C LEU A 475 -25.36 -20.17 -13.65
N PHE A 476 -25.64 -19.13 -14.42
CA PHE A 476 -26.97 -18.88 -14.95
C PHE A 476 -27.00 -19.15 -16.45
N ASN A 477 -28.07 -19.77 -16.94
CA ASN A 477 -28.29 -19.92 -18.37
C ASN A 477 -29.78 -19.90 -18.69
N SER A 478 -30.19 -19.35 -19.83
CA SER A 478 -31.61 -19.41 -20.24
C SER A 478 -32.59 -19.02 -19.11
N ASN A 479 -32.35 -17.92 -18.41
CA ASN A 479 -33.37 -17.32 -17.52
C ASN A 479 -33.93 -16.07 -18.20
N ARG A 480 -35.20 -15.73 -17.95
CA ARG A 480 -35.71 -14.43 -18.43
C ARG A 480 -34.99 -13.30 -17.69
N HIS A 481 -34.94 -13.37 -16.36
CA HIS A 481 -34.00 -12.62 -15.52
C HIS A 481 -33.26 -13.62 -14.62
N SER A 482 -31.94 -13.62 -14.65
CA SER A 482 -31.15 -14.47 -13.74
C SER A 482 -31.33 -14.02 -12.29
N ILE A 483 -31.35 -12.71 -12.05
CA ILE A 483 -31.68 -12.10 -10.76
C ILE A 483 -32.68 -10.97 -10.99
N ALA A 484 -33.74 -10.91 -10.20
CA ALA A 484 -34.75 -9.86 -10.28
C ALA A 484 -35.09 -9.29 -8.89
N GLY A 485 -35.58 -8.06 -8.87
CA GLY A 485 -36.23 -7.47 -7.70
C GLY A 485 -37.48 -6.71 -8.10
N SER A 486 -38.51 -6.70 -7.24
CA SER A 486 -39.76 -5.99 -7.54
C SER A 486 -39.61 -4.46 -7.43
N GLY A 487 -38.57 -4.01 -6.72
CA GLY A 487 -38.23 -2.60 -6.51
C GLY A 487 -38.92 -1.98 -5.30
N LYS A 488 -39.64 -2.78 -4.50
CA LYS A 488 -40.39 -2.29 -3.35
C LYS A 488 -39.42 -1.87 -2.24
N ALA A 489 -39.83 -0.91 -1.40
CA ALA A 489 -38.99 -0.42 -0.31
C ALA A 489 -38.39 -1.56 0.55
N GLY A 490 -37.09 -1.43 0.85
CA GLY A 490 -36.32 -2.40 1.64
C GLY A 490 -35.78 -3.61 0.86
N GLU A 491 -36.16 -3.81 -0.40
CA GLU A 491 -35.61 -4.89 -1.22
C GLU A 491 -34.20 -4.59 -1.70
N GLY A 492 -33.33 -5.58 -1.75
CA GLY A 492 -32.04 -5.42 -2.41
C GLY A 492 -31.27 -6.71 -2.53
N TYR A 493 -30.30 -6.74 -3.44
CA TYR A 493 -29.41 -7.88 -3.56
C TYR A 493 -27.98 -7.48 -3.87
N ALA A 494 -27.06 -8.30 -3.39
CA ALA A 494 -25.65 -8.28 -3.76
C ALA A 494 -25.39 -9.44 -4.70
N ALA A 495 -25.04 -9.14 -5.95
CA ALA A 495 -24.71 -10.10 -6.98
C ALA A 495 -23.22 -10.03 -7.29
N HIS A 496 -22.49 -11.12 -7.08
CA HIS A 496 -21.07 -11.15 -7.41
C HIS A 496 -20.54 -12.50 -7.81
N HIS A 497 -19.48 -12.51 -8.61
CA HIS A 497 -18.82 -13.73 -9.06
C HIS A 497 -19.73 -14.71 -9.80
N ASN A 498 -20.88 -14.29 -10.34
CA ASN A 498 -21.74 -15.16 -11.14
C ASN A 498 -21.26 -15.18 -12.60
N LEU A 499 -21.52 -16.29 -13.29
CA LEU A 499 -21.38 -16.42 -14.74
C LEU A 499 -22.76 -16.54 -15.37
N VAL A 500 -23.11 -15.59 -16.24
CA VAL A 500 -24.37 -15.62 -17.00
C VAL A 500 -24.08 -15.98 -18.44
N LEU A 501 -24.61 -17.12 -18.89
CA LEU A 501 -24.44 -17.65 -20.25
C LEU A 501 -25.48 -17.10 -21.24
N ASN A 502 -25.17 -17.22 -22.53
CA ASN A 502 -25.92 -16.63 -23.64
C ASN A 502 -27.19 -17.39 -24.09
N GLY A 503 -27.62 -18.44 -23.37
CA GLY A 503 -28.67 -19.39 -23.83
C GLY A 503 -30.07 -18.78 -23.97
N GLY A 504 -30.39 -17.69 -23.26
CA GLY A 504 -31.69 -17.01 -23.38
C GLY A 504 -31.90 -16.23 -24.70
N GLY A 505 -30.91 -16.24 -25.60
CA GLY A 505 -31.02 -15.66 -26.94
C GLY A 505 -31.43 -14.19 -26.97
N ARG A 506 -32.27 -13.80 -27.94
CA ARG A 506 -32.78 -12.42 -28.05
C ARG A 506 -33.76 -12.02 -26.92
N GLY A 507 -34.09 -12.90 -25.97
CA GLY A 507 -34.89 -12.56 -24.79
C GLY A 507 -34.07 -12.13 -23.58
N ALA A 508 -32.76 -12.39 -23.59
CA ALA A 508 -31.88 -12.28 -22.43
C ALA A 508 -31.34 -10.86 -22.17
N TYR A 509 -32.22 -9.87 -22.03
CA TYR A 509 -31.83 -8.51 -21.58
C TYR A 509 -32.19 -8.30 -20.10
N HIS A 510 -31.47 -7.40 -19.43
CA HIS A 510 -31.59 -7.18 -17.98
C HIS A 510 -31.49 -8.50 -17.20
N GLN A 511 -30.42 -9.26 -17.44
CA GLN A 511 -30.16 -10.51 -16.72
C GLN A 511 -30.17 -10.31 -15.21
N PHE A 512 -29.63 -9.19 -14.73
CA PHE A 512 -29.88 -8.70 -13.38
C PHE A 512 -30.79 -7.47 -13.48
N ASP A 513 -31.96 -7.54 -12.88
CA ASP A 513 -32.96 -6.49 -12.92
C ASP A 513 -33.38 -6.05 -11.52
N MET A 514 -33.61 -4.75 -11.36
CA MET A 514 -34.35 -4.19 -10.25
C MET A 514 -35.46 -3.33 -10.86
N HIS A 515 -36.70 -3.79 -10.73
CA HIS A 515 -37.86 -3.10 -11.26
C HIS A 515 -38.08 -1.75 -10.55
N LYS A 516 -38.89 -0.90 -11.18
CA LYS A 516 -39.45 0.28 -10.54
C LYS A 516 -40.70 -0.11 -9.80
N TYR A 517 -40.75 0.09 -8.49
CA TYR A 517 -41.99 -0.05 -7.75
C TYR A 517 -42.68 1.31 -7.65
N GLN A 518 -43.66 1.54 -8.53
CA GLN A 518 -44.50 2.75 -8.52
C GLN A 518 -43.67 4.04 -8.37
N SER A 519 -43.95 4.85 -7.34
CA SER A 519 -43.17 6.03 -6.97
C SER A 519 -42.09 5.75 -5.90
N GLU A 520 -42.02 4.55 -5.33
CA GLU A 520 -41.06 4.18 -4.26
C GLU A 520 -39.61 4.05 -4.76
N GLY A 521 -39.41 3.87 -6.06
CA GLY A 521 -38.07 3.77 -6.66
C GLY A 521 -37.69 2.34 -7.01
N ALA A 522 -36.42 1.99 -6.83
CA ALA A 522 -35.84 0.69 -7.20
C ALA A 522 -35.21 -0.01 -5.99
N GLY A 523 -36.02 -0.26 -4.97
CA GLY A 523 -35.61 -0.93 -3.74
C GLY A 523 -34.65 -0.10 -2.88
N ALA A 524 -34.00 -0.77 -1.94
CA ALA A 524 -32.97 -0.23 -1.07
C ALA A 524 -31.60 -0.19 -1.76
N PHE A 525 -31.15 -1.29 -2.36
CA PHE A 525 -29.85 -1.37 -3.02
C PHE A 525 -29.84 -2.44 -4.12
N MET A 526 -28.95 -2.25 -5.09
CA MET A 526 -28.53 -3.29 -6.03
C MET A 526 -27.02 -3.17 -6.19
N GLU A 527 -26.30 -4.15 -5.65
CA GLU A 527 -24.84 -4.19 -5.65
C GLU A 527 -24.40 -5.25 -6.65
N VAL A 528 -23.72 -4.84 -7.72
CA VAL A 528 -23.23 -5.75 -8.75
C VAL A 528 -21.72 -5.57 -8.89
N THR A 529 -20.97 -6.61 -8.57
CA THR A 529 -19.51 -6.57 -8.56
C THR A 529 -18.93 -7.89 -9.07
N GLN A 530 -17.91 -7.83 -9.93
CA GLN A 530 -17.15 -9.02 -10.35
C GLN A 530 -18.02 -10.13 -10.97
N ASN A 531 -19.01 -9.81 -11.80
CA ASN A 531 -19.79 -10.82 -12.54
C ASN A 531 -19.34 -10.94 -14.00
N TRP A 532 -19.48 -12.12 -14.60
CA TRP A 532 -19.21 -12.36 -16.02
C TRP A 532 -20.51 -12.56 -16.78
N PHE A 533 -20.66 -11.84 -17.89
CA PHE A 533 -21.77 -11.99 -18.81
C PHE A 533 -21.23 -12.43 -20.17
N ASP A 534 -21.55 -13.67 -20.57
CA ASP A 534 -21.31 -14.13 -21.93
C ASP A 534 -22.42 -13.59 -22.84
N TYR A 535 -22.07 -12.61 -23.66
CA TYR A 535 -22.98 -12.01 -24.65
C TYR A 535 -23.13 -12.87 -25.93
N GLY A 536 -22.30 -13.90 -26.07
CA GLY A 536 -22.33 -14.82 -27.20
C GLY A 536 -22.31 -14.12 -28.56
N ARG A 537 -22.98 -14.75 -29.53
CA ARG A 537 -23.12 -14.24 -30.91
C ARG A 537 -23.99 -12.98 -31.05
N TYR A 538 -24.67 -12.54 -29.99
CA TYR A 538 -25.61 -11.42 -30.05
C TYR A 538 -24.97 -10.09 -29.63
N GLY A 539 -23.80 -10.13 -28.97
CA GLY A 539 -23.03 -8.95 -28.58
C GLY A 539 -23.77 -8.02 -27.59
N THR A 540 -23.17 -6.84 -27.34
CA THR A 540 -23.68 -5.84 -26.38
C THR A 540 -24.60 -4.79 -27.02
N SER A 541 -24.95 -4.92 -28.31
CA SER A 541 -25.21 -3.78 -29.20
C SER A 541 -26.57 -3.06 -29.04
N ASN A 542 -27.30 -3.23 -27.93
CA ASN A 542 -28.44 -2.36 -27.51
C ASN A 542 -29.09 -2.77 -26.17
N ARG A 543 -28.48 -3.65 -25.37
CA ARG A 543 -29.15 -4.27 -24.21
C ARG A 543 -28.20 -4.36 -23.03
N SER A 544 -28.52 -3.64 -21.97
CA SER A 544 -27.81 -3.75 -20.70
C SER A 544 -28.09 -5.11 -20.06
N SER A 545 -27.05 -5.82 -19.61
CA SER A 545 -27.22 -7.00 -18.75
C SER A 545 -27.76 -6.65 -17.38
N ILE A 546 -27.58 -5.38 -16.98
CA ILE A 546 -27.99 -4.84 -15.69
C ILE A 546 -29.04 -3.75 -15.93
N GLY A 547 -30.22 -3.92 -15.36
CA GLY A 547 -31.34 -2.98 -15.46
C GLY A 547 -31.81 -2.49 -14.10
N VAL A 548 -31.46 -1.26 -13.71
CA VAL A 548 -32.02 -0.61 -12.52
C VAL A 548 -33.01 0.46 -12.94
N ARG A 549 -34.29 0.19 -12.68
CA ARG A 549 -35.41 0.94 -13.27
C ARG A 549 -35.91 2.06 -12.36
N GLY A 550 -35.05 2.66 -11.56
CA GLY A 550 -35.38 3.73 -10.62
C GLY A 550 -34.19 4.09 -9.76
N GLN A 551 -34.38 4.96 -8.77
CA GLN A 551 -33.33 5.27 -7.80
C GLN A 551 -33.49 4.38 -6.56
N PRO A 552 -32.48 3.57 -6.18
CA PRO A 552 -32.49 2.87 -4.90
C PRO A 552 -32.31 3.85 -3.73
N SER A 553 -32.89 3.55 -2.57
CA SER A 553 -32.86 4.47 -1.42
C SER A 553 -31.49 4.57 -0.73
N ARG A 554 -30.63 3.56 -0.86
CA ARG A 554 -29.26 3.53 -0.31
C ARG A 554 -28.17 3.67 -1.39
N GLY A 555 -28.57 3.92 -2.65
CA GLY A 555 -27.68 4.01 -3.81
C GLY A 555 -27.49 2.69 -4.56
N ALA A 556 -27.01 2.77 -5.80
CA ALA A 556 -26.58 1.61 -6.60
C ALA A 556 -25.04 1.62 -6.73
N TYR A 557 -24.39 0.47 -6.60
CA TYR A 557 -22.94 0.34 -6.76
C TYR A 557 -22.61 -0.70 -7.82
N TYR A 558 -21.87 -0.29 -8.85
CA TYR A 558 -21.45 -1.15 -9.96
C TYR A 558 -19.92 -1.13 -10.09
N ARG A 559 -19.29 -2.31 -10.10
CA ARG A 559 -17.87 -2.46 -10.43
C ARG A 559 -17.65 -3.83 -11.08
N ASP A 560 -17.86 -3.90 -12.39
CA ASP A 560 -17.65 -5.10 -13.19
C ASP A 560 -16.46 -4.94 -14.16
N ARG A 561 -15.85 -6.05 -14.58
CA ARG A 561 -14.78 -6.11 -15.59
C ARG A 561 -15.25 -6.82 -16.85
#